data_AF-A0A2E8RZ07-F1
#
_entry.id   AF-A0A2E8RZ07-F1
#
_cell.length_a   1.000
_cell.length_b   1.000
_cell.length_c   1.000
_cell.angle_alpha   90.00
_cell.angle_beta   90.00
_cell.angle_gamma   90.00
#
_symmetry.space_group_name_H-M   'P 1'
#
loop_
_entity.id
_entity.type
_entity.pdbx_description
1 polymer ?
#
loop_
_entity_poly.entity_id
_entity_poly.type
_entity_poly.pdbx_seq_one_letter_code
_entity_poly.pdbx_strand_id
1 'polypeptide(L)'
;MVDRTASDLALQADIDAAGLPTGSIILWSGSVGSIPTGWGLCDGSDGTPDLRNRFVMGAGDSYSPGNTGGSFGGPGVSKAYCAGFGSNGVSVVTGVSHGNTPPYYALAYIMKL
;
A
#
# COMPACT_ATOMS: atom_id res chain seq x y z
N MET A 1 5.93 37.58 -12.57
CA MET A 1 5.82 36.61 -11.46
C MET A 1 4.64 35.74 -11.82
N VAL A 2 4.88 34.53 -12.34
CA VAL A 2 3.78 33.61 -12.72
C VAL A 2 3.03 33.28 -11.45
N ASP A 3 1.74 33.63 -11.41
CA ASP A 3 0.87 33.35 -10.29
C ASP A 3 0.66 31.85 -10.17
N ARG A 4 1.40 31.24 -9.24
CA ARG A 4 1.40 29.78 -9.01
C ARG A 4 0.04 29.27 -8.55
N THR A 5 -0.80 30.15 -7.99
CA THR A 5 -2.11 29.76 -7.46
C THR A 5 -3.10 29.37 -8.57
N ALA A 6 -3.06 30.05 -9.72
CA ALA A 6 -3.92 29.73 -10.86
C ALA A 6 -3.54 28.39 -11.52
N SER A 7 -2.24 28.07 -11.59
CA SER A 7 -1.77 26.77 -12.08
C SER A 7 -2.08 25.63 -11.11
N ASP A 8 -2.01 25.88 -9.80
CA ASP A 8 -2.34 24.87 -8.79
C ASP A 8 -3.85 24.56 -8.79
N LEU A 9 -4.70 25.56 -9.03
CA LEU A 9 -6.15 25.37 -9.20
C LEU A 9 -6.51 24.63 -10.50
N ALA A 10 -5.80 24.90 -11.60
CA ALA A 10 -6.00 24.19 -12.86
C ALA A 10 -5.54 22.71 -12.78
N LEU A 11 -4.42 22.44 -12.11
CA LEU A 11 -3.94 21.08 -11.85
C LEU A 11 -4.93 20.29 -10.96
N GLN A 12 -5.50 20.95 -9.95
CA GLN A 12 -6.52 20.37 -9.09
C GLN A 12 -7.80 20.04 -9.87
N ALA A 13 -8.25 20.96 -10.73
CA ALA A 13 -9.41 20.74 -11.60
C ALA A 13 -9.19 19.60 -12.60
N ASP A 14 -7.97 19.40 -13.11
CA ASP A 14 -7.64 18.29 -14.00
C ASP A 14 -7.61 16.93 -13.27
N ILE A 15 -7.19 16.89 -12.00
CA ILE A 15 -7.27 15.69 -11.15
C ILE A 15 -8.74 15.33 -10.85
N ASP A 16 -9.59 16.32 -10.60
CA ASP A 16 -11.04 16.13 -10.41
C ASP A 16 -11.75 15.79 -11.74
N ALA A 17 -11.28 16.34 -12.86
CA ALA A 17 -11.76 16.05 -14.21
C ALA A 17 -11.22 14.74 -14.80
N ALA A 18 -10.26 14.08 -14.14
CA ALA A 18 -9.72 12.78 -14.55
C ALA A 18 -10.77 11.66 -14.57
N GLY A 19 -11.98 11.90 -14.03
CA GLY A 19 -13.12 10.99 -14.16
C GLY A 19 -12.98 9.72 -13.32
N LEU A 20 -12.11 9.73 -12.31
CA LEU A 20 -11.94 8.59 -11.41
C LEU A 20 -13.13 8.51 -10.43
N PRO A 21 -13.82 7.36 -10.33
CA PRO A 21 -14.92 7.21 -9.39
C PRO A 21 -14.42 7.28 -7.94
N THR A 22 -15.28 7.74 -7.03
CA THR A 22 -15.06 7.64 -5.57
C THR A 22 -14.65 6.21 -5.19
N GLY A 23 -13.63 6.09 -4.35
CA GLY A 23 -13.01 4.82 -3.97
C GLY A 23 -11.81 4.41 -4.82
N SER A 24 -11.50 5.14 -5.90
CA SER A 24 -10.28 4.91 -6.69
C SER A 24 -9.04 5.21 -5.86
N ILE A 25 -8.09 4.27 -5.81
CA ILE A 25 -6.83 4.39 -5.08
C ILE A 25 -5.68 4.58 -6.07
N ILE A 26 -4.86 5.61 -5.85
CA ILE A 26 -3.67 5.91 -6.66
C ILE A 26 -2.44 6.09 -5.77
N LEU A 27 -1.26 6.01 -6.40
CA LEU A 27 0.02 6.31 -5.76
C LEU A 27 0.27 7.83 -5.76
N TRP A 28 0.74 8.36 -4.63
CA TRP A 28 1.02 9.78 -4.40
C TRP A 28 2.48 9.99 -3.98
N SER A 29 3.20 10.83 -4.72
CA SER A 29 4.61 11.16 -4.45
C SER A 29 4.81 12.47 -3.69
N GLY A 30 3.76 13.25 -3.49
CA GLY A 30 3.83 14.54 -2.81
C GLY A 30 3.79 14.42 -1.29
N SER A 31 3.82 15.56 -0.60
CA SER A 31 3.62 15.60 0.85
C SER A 31 2.18 15.27 1.22
N VAL A 32 1.95 14.70 2.41
CA VAL A 32 0.59 14.45 2.92
C VAL A 32 -0.20 15.76 3.08
N GLY A 33 0.46 16.87 3.42
CA GLY A 33 -0.18 18.18 3.54
C GLY A 33 -0.53 18.85 2.20
N SER A 34 -0.12 18.26 1.08
CA SER A 34 -0.41 18.74 -0.27
C SER A 34 -1.34 17.80 -1.04
N ILE A 35 -2.01 16.88 -0.35
CA ILE A 35 -2.99 16.00 -0.97
C ILE A 35 -4.10 16.86 -1.57
N PRO A 36 -4.43 16.67 -2.85
CA PRO A 36 -5.49 17.39 -3.54
C PRO A 36 -6.83 17.35 -2.79
N THR A 37 -7.60 18.43 -2.86
CA THR A 37 -8.98 18.44 -2.35
C THR A 37 -9.79 17.32 -3.01
N GLY A 38 -10.68 16.66 -2.28
CA GLY A 38 -11.46 15.54 -2.81
C GLY A 38 -10.70 14.20 -2.82
N TRP A 39 -9.51 14.15 -2.22
CA TRP A 39 -8.74 12.94 -1.96
C TRP A 39 -8.43 12.80 -0.47
N GLY A 40 -8.38 11.56 0.02
CA GLY A 40 -8.02 11.22 1.39
C GLY A 40 -6.80 10.32 1.43
N LEU A 41 -5.98 10.44 2.48
CA LEU A 41 -4.88 9.50 2.72
C LEU A 41 -5.46 8.13 3.10
N CYS A 42 -4.94 7.05 2.54
CA CYS A 42 -5.33 5.69 2.92
C CYS A 42 -4.71 5.26 4.26
N ASP A 43 -5.18 5.86 5.36
CA ASP A 43 -4.68 5.62 6.72
C ASP A 43 -5.75 5.06 7.68
N GLY A 44 -6.95 4.78 7.19
CA GLY A 44 -8.08 4.30 7.98
C GLY A 44 -9.03 5.40 8.44
N SER A 45 -8.70 6.67 8.21
CA SER A 45 -9.59 7.80 8.47
C SER A 45 -10.56 8.05 7.31
N ASP A 46 -11.65 8.77 7.59
CA ASP A 46 -12.63 9.24 6.58
C ASP A 46 -13.17 8.13 5.64
N GLY A 47 -13.28 6.91 6.14
CA GLY A 47 -13.76 5.74 5.38
C GLY A 47 -12.76 5.16 4.38
N THR A 48 -11.52 5.66 4.37
CA THR A 48 -10.42 5.09 3.59
C THR A 48 -9.90 3.80 4.21
N PRO A 49 -9.36 2.84 3.43
CA PRO A 49 -8.64 1.70 3.99
C PRO A 49 -7.27 2.12 4.55
N ASP A 50 -6.79 1.48 5.61
CA ASP A 50 -5.42 1.69 6.12
C ASP A 50 -4.39 0.88 5.32
N LEU A 51 -3.73 1.54 4.37
CA LEU A 51 -2.70 0.96 3.50
C LEU A 51 -1.26 1.36 3.89
N ARG A 52 -1.08 2.03 5.02
CA ARG A 52 0.25 2.41 5.50
C ARG A 52 1.07 1.16 5.81
N ASN A 53 2.33 1.15 5.39
CA ASN A 53 3.24 0.01 5.59
C ASN A 53 2.70 -1.29 4.97
N ARG A 54 1.89 -1.21 3.92
CA ARG A 54 1.31 -2.37 3.25
C ARG A 54 1.57 -2.31 1.75
N PHE A 55 1.74 -3.48 1.17
CA PHE A 55 1.72 -3.65 -0.28
C PHE A 55 0.30 -4.06 -0.71
N VAL A 56 -0.20 -3.47 -1.79
CA VAL A 56 -1.52 -3.81 -2.32
C VAL A 56 -1.41 -5.09 -3.15
N MET A 57 -2.25 -6.07 -2.81
CA MET A 57 -2.41 -7.31 -3.55
C MET A 57 -3.77 -7.29 -4.27
N GLY A 58 -3.81 -7.79 -5.51
CA GLY A 58 -5.07 -7.93 -6.24
C GLY A 58 -6.01 -8.92 -5.57
N ALA A 59 -7.28 -8.53 -5.43
CA ALA A 59 -8.33 -9.44 -4.96
C ALA A 59 -8.63 -10.53 -5.98
N GLY A 60 -9.12 -11.68 -5.52
CA GLY A 60 -9.46 -12.86 -6.33
C GLY A 60 -10.07 -13.96 -5.46
N ASP A 61 -10.14 -15.19 -5.98
CA ASP A 61 -10.84 -16.31 -5.31
C ASP A 61 -10.38 -16.56 -3.85
N SER A 62 -9.09 -16.38 -3.57
CA SER A 62 -8.51 -16.59 -2.24
C SER A 62 -8.42 -15.33 -1.38
N TYR A 63 -8.66 -14.14 -1.96
CA TYR A 63 -8.48 -12.86 -1.29
C TYR A 63 -9.65 -11.94 -1.62
N SER A 64 -10.58 -11.78 -0.68
CA SER A 64 -11.69 -10.84 -0.85
C SER A 64 -11.19 -9.38 -0.74
N PRO A 65 -11.86 -8.42 -1.40
CA PRO A 65 -11.54 -7.00 -1.21
C PRO A 65 -11.50 -6.62 0.27
N GLY A 66 -10.45 -5.89 0.67
CA GLY A 66 -10.23 -5.49 2.07
C GLY A 66 -9.62 -6.56 2.97
N ASN A 67 -9.38 -7.79 2.49
CA ASN A 67 -8.54 -8.74 3.22
C ASN A 67 -7.14 -8.15 3.42
N THR A 68 -6.62 -8.27 4.65
CA THR A 68 -5.27 -7.85 4.99
C THR A 68 -4.44 -9.07 5.38
N GLY A 69 -3.15 -9.03 5.10
CA GLY A 69 -2.23 -10.12 5.38
C GLY A 69 -0.78 -9.64 5.25
N GLY A 70 0.14 -10.44 5.79
CA GLY A 70 1.52 -10.02 5.98
C GLY A 70 1.66 -9.05 7.15
N SER A 71 2.75 -9.16 7.90
CA SER A 71 3.10 -8.20 8.94
C SER A 71 4.28 -7.39 8.44
N PHE A 72 4.21 -6.06 8.53
CA PHE A 72 5.39 -5.23 8.41
C PHE A 72 6.34 -5.64 9.55
N GLY A 73 7.45 -6.30 9.22
CA GLY A 73 8.39 -6.85 10.21
C GLY A 73 8.12 -8.27 10.72
N GLY A 74 7.22 -9.05 10.10
CA GLY A 74 7.03 -10.47 10.46
C GLY A 74 7.98 -11.41 9.71
N PRO A 75 8.60 -12.41 10.36
CA PRO A 75 9.42 -13.41 9.66
C PRO A 75 8.58 -14.13 8.60
N GLY A 76 9.18 -14.27 7.42
CA GLY A 76 8.54 -14.86 6.24
C GLY A 76 7.96 -16.24 6.52
N VAL A 77 6.85 -16.53 5.85
CA VAL A 77 6.24 -17.85 5.81
C VAL A 77 7.29 -18.90 5.43
N SER A 78 7.49 -19.87 6.32
CA SER A 78 8.29 -21.05 6.02
C SER A 78 7.55 -21.87 4.97
N LYS A 79 8.02 -21.89 3.72
CA LYS A 79 7.61 -22.93 2.78
C LYS A 79 8.30 -24.22 3.23
N ALA A 80 7.55 -25.11 3.89
CA ALA A 80 8.06 -26.42 4.27
C ALA A 80 8.20 -27.28 3.00
N TYR A 81 9.44 -27.45 2.52
CA TYR A 81 9.76 -28.55 1.61
C TYR A 81 10.01 -29.78 2.49
N CYS A 82 9.10 -30.74 2.48
CA CYS A 82 9.34 -32.04 3.09
C CYS A 82 10.31 -32.84 2.21
N ALA A 83 11.60 -32.56 2.30
CA ALA A 83 12.62 -33.52 1.85
C ALA A 83 12.78 -34.55 2.97
N GLY A 84 11.93 -35.58 2.94
CA GLY A 84 11.94 -36.63 3.94
C GLY A 84 13.27 -37.37 3.98
N PHE A 85 13.97 -37.28 5.11
CA PHE A 85 14.68 -38.39 5.76
C PHE A 85 14.57 -38.15 7.27
N GLY A 86 14.15 -39.19 8.00
CA GLY A 86 13.48 -39.06 9.28
C GLY A 86 14.28 -38.46 10.43
N SER A 87 13.55 -37.82 11.35
CA SER A 87 13.74 -37.79 12.81
C SER A 87 12.64 -36.92 13.43
N ASN A 88 12.10 -37.35 14.58
CA ASN A 88 11.05 -36.64 15.33
C ASN A 88 11.60 -35.33 15.91
N GLY A 89 11.52 -34.23 15.15
CA GLY A 89 11.90 -32.91 15.64
C GLY A 89 11.75 -31.84 14.56
N VAL A 90 10.66 -31.07 14.65
CA VAL A 90 10.50 -29.84 13.87
C VAL A 90 11.44 -28.80 14.48
N SER A 91 12.63 -28.63 13.91
CA SER A 91 13.43 -27.43 14.16
C SER A 91 12.72 -26.25 13.51
N VAL A 92 11.83 -25.60 14.27
CA VAL A 92 11.19 -24.37 13.84
C VAL A 92 12.29 -23.30 13.78
N VAL A 93 12.82 -23.05 12.58
CA VAL A 93 13.67 -21.89 12.33
C VAL A 93 12.76 -20.66 12.37
N THR A 94 12.54 -20.11 13.56
CA THR A 94 11.91 -18.80 13.73
C THR A 94 12.98 -17.73 13.56
N GLY A 95 12.86 -16.87 12.54
CA GLY A 95 13.71 -15.70 12.40
C GLY A 95 14.65 -15.65 11.19
N VAL A 96 14.29 -16.28 10.06
CA VAL A 96 14.93 -15.92 8.77
C VAL A 96 14.42 -14.53 8.36
N SER A 97 15.18 -13.51 8.73
CA SER A 97 14.95 -12.12 8.32
C SER A 97 15.24 -12.00 6.82
N HIS A 98 14.21 -11.70 6.04
CA HIS A 98 14.36 -11.34 4.63
C HIS A 98 14.74 -9.86 4.53
N GLY A 99 15.93 -9.53 5.03
CA GLY A 99 16.53 -8.20 4.94
C GLY A 99 17.15 -7.95 3.57
N ASN A 100 16.41 -8.19 2.50
CA ASN A 100 16.83 -7.90 1.13
C ASN A 100 15.78 -7.04 0.43
N THR A 101 15.43 -5.90 1.03
CA THR A 101 14.81 -4.81 0.27
C THR A 101 15.94 -4.02 -0.37
N PRO A 102 16.12 -4.08 -1.71
CA PRO A 102 16.96 -3.11 -2.40
C PRO A 102 16.53 -1.68 -2.05
N PRO A 103 17.36 -0.66 -2.33
CA PRO A 103 16.96 0.74 -2.17
C PRO A 103 15.56 0.99 -2.74
N TYR A 104 14.64 1.52 -1.92
CA TYR A 104 13.25 1.73 -2.32
C TYR A 104 12.84 3.20 -2.20
N TYR A 105 11.94 3.61 -3.08
CA TYR A 105 11.26 4.90 -3.03
C TYR A 105 9.78 4.63 -2.72
N ALA A 106 9.33 5.01 -1.52
CA ALA A 106 7.96 4.76 -1.08
C ALA A 106 7.04 5.93 -1.46
N LEU A 107 5.88 5.58 -2.00
CA LEU A 107 4.78 6.49 -2.30
C LEU A 107 3.66 6.27 -1.29
N ALA A 108 2.87 7.32 -1.03
CA ALA A 108 1.64 7.18 -0.25
C ALA A 108 0.51 6.62 -1.13
N TYR A 109 -0.49 6.01 -0.51
CA TYR A 109 -1.75 5.69 -1.18
C TYR A 109 -2.77 6.78 -0.83
N ILE A 110 -3.44 7.33 -1.83
CA ILE A 110 -4.56 8.26 -1.66
C ILE A 110 -5.80 7.72 -2.38
N MET A 111 -6.98 7.97 -1.80
CA MET A 111 -8.26 7.51 -2.30
C MET A 111 -9.12 8.71 -2.70
N LYS A 112 -9.78 8.63 -3.86
CA LYS A 112 -10.79 9.63 -4.26
C LYS A 112 -11.98 9.53 -3.30
N LEU A 113 -12.33 10.64 -2.65
CA LEU A 113 -13.53 10.79 -1.81
C LEU A 113 -14.76 11.14 -2.65
#